data_AF-A0A9W7XRC9-F1
#
_entry.id   AF-A0A9W7XRC9-F1
#
_cell.length_a   1.000
_cell.length_b   1.000
_cell.length_c   1.000
_cell.angle_alpha   90.00
_cell.angle_beta   90.00
_cell.angle_gamma   90.00
#
_symmetry.space_group_name_H-M   'P 1'
#
loop_
_entity.id
_entity.type
_entity.pdbx_description
1 polymer ?
#
loop_
_entity_poly.entity_id
_entity_poly.type
_entity_poly.pdbx_seq_one_letter_code
_entity_poly.pdbx_strand_id
1 'polypeptide(L)'
;DIASVFASISLAKVKGGGTNILNQQTESSAAVAEMRRKEQAKQVEDDQRLAIVDQVDAELARWKAGKEQNLRALLSSVHMLLPAFPPIGMHEVIESAKVKRVYMRTIAKLHPDKLSKETDIRTKMVSASVFSSLNEAWDAFKAQERTS
;
A
#
# COMPACT_ATOMS: atom_id res chain seq x y z
N ASP A 1 -34.38 18.11 -25.52
CA ASP A 1 -33.48 18.26 -24.37
C ASP A 1 -32.41 19.29 -24.71
N ILE A 2 -32.40 20.38 -23.94
CA ILE A 2 -31.60 21.64 -23.84
C ILE A 2 -30.42 21.90 -24.83
N ALA A 3 -30.56 21.54 -26.10
CA ALA A 3 -29.75 22.07 -27.19
C ALA A 3 -30.43 23.33 -27.74
N SER A 4 -29.68 24.42 -27.81
CA SER A 4 -30.06 25.71 -28.42
C SER A 4 -30.85 26.66 -27.52
N VAL A 5 -30.13 27.39 -26.67
CA VAL A 5 -30.59 28.68 -26.17
C VAL A 5 -29.46 29.69 -26.39
N PHE A 6 -29.82 30.84 -26.96
CA PHE A 6 -29.00 32.04 -27.19
C PHE A 6 -28.16 32.11 -28.47
N ALA A 7 -28.86 32.21 -29.61
CA ALA A 7 -28.45 33.13 -30.66
C ALA A 7 -29.02 34.52 -30.33
N SER A 8 -28.16 35.46 -29.93
CA SER A 8 -28.47 36.88 -29.96
C SER A 8 -27.20 37.65 -30.27
N ILE A 9 -27.16 38.12 -31.50
CA ILE A 9 -26.15 39.01 -32.07
C ILE A 9 -26.28 40.36 -31.35
N SER A 10 -25.17 40.85 -30.80
CA SER A 10 -25.01 42.28 -30.56
C SER A 10 -23.68 42.74 -31.14
N LEU A 11 -23.83 43.58 -32.16
CA LEU A 11 -22.81 44.25 -32.95
C LEU A 11 -22.24 45.42 -32.13
N ALA A 12 -20.96 45.36 -31.76
CA ALA A 12 -20.22 46.55 -31.33
C ALA A 12 -18.76 46.46 -31.79
N LYS A 13 -18.44 47.30 -32.78
CA LYS A 13 -17.11 47.53 -33.32
C LYS A 13 -16.29 48.35 -32.30
N VAL A 14 -15.33 47.74 -31.63
CA VAL A 14 -14.24 48.45 -30.93
C VAL A 14 -12.90 48.07 -31.54
N LYS A 15 -12.14 49.10 -31.91
CA LYS A 15 -10.85 49.08 -32.59
C LYS A 15 -9.80 49.45 -31.54
N GLY A 16 -8.88 48.54 -31.19
CA GLY A 16 -7.72 48.90 -30.38
C GLY A 16 -7.00 47.73 -29.70
N GLY A 17 -5.68 47.66 -29.91
CA GLY A 17 -4.71 47.11 -28.95
C GLY A 17 -4.48 45.60 -28.98
N GLY A 18 -3.34 45.17 -29.51
CA GLY A 18 -2.90 43.77 -29.50
C GLY A 18 -2.59 43.21 -28.11
N THR A 19 -2.97 41.94 -27.94
CA THR A 19 -2.26 40.83 -27.27
C THR A 19 -1.48 41.17 -25.98
N ASN A 20 -1.80 40.58 -24.82
CA ASN A 20 -1.45 39.19 -24.55
C ASN A 20 -2.26 38.59 -23.37
N ILE A 21 -3.25 37.74 -23.68
CA ILE A 21 -3.92 36.84 -22.74
C ILE A 21 -3.00 35.63 -22.57
N LEU A 22 -2.09 35.67 -21.60
CA LEU A 22 -1.19 34.56 -21.29
C LEU A 22 -1.73 33.76 -20.10
N ASN A 23 -2.94 33.19 -20.22
CA ASN A 23 -3.44 32.25 -19.21
C ASN A 23 -4.53 31.27 -19.72
N GLN A 24 -4.48 30.87 -21.00
CA GLN A 24 -5.52 29.98 -21.58
C GLN A 24 -4.96 28.73 -22.29
N GLN A 25 -3.82 28.18 -21.84
CA GLN A 25 -3.27 26.96 -22.45
C GLN A 25 -3.00 25.79 -21.48
N THR A 26 -3.56 25.79 -20.27
CA THR A 26 -3.34 24.70 -19.29
C THR A 26 -4.61 23.98 -18.84
N GLU A 27 -5.70 24.00 -19.63
CA GLU A 27 -6.98 23.41 -19.21
C GLU A 27 -7.44 22.21 -20.08
N SER A 28 -6.84 21.97 -21.26
CA SER A 28 -7.30 20.93 -22.20
C SER A 28 -6.25 19.87 -22.55
N SER A 29 -5.38 19.52 -21.60
CA SER A 29 -4.37 18.49 -21.86
C SER A 29 -4.84 17.12 -21.38
N ALA A 30 -4.61 16.08 -22.19
CA ALA A 30 -4.71 14.67 -21.81
C ALA A 30 -4.01 14.37 -20.46
N ALA A 31 -3.00 15.16 -20.10
CA ALA A 31 -2.33 15.14 -18.80
C ALA A 31 -3.26 15.43 -17.60
N VAL A 32 -4.21 16.36 -17.74
CA VAL A 32 -5.20 16.66 -16.68
C VAL A 32 -6.24 15.55 -16.55
N ALA A 33 -6.66 14.97 -17.68
CA ALA A 33 -7.57 13.83 -17.69
C ALA A 33 -6.92 12.56 -17.10
N GLU A 34 -5.63 12.33 -17.38
CA GLU A 34 -4.86 11.24 -16.77
C GLU A 34 -4.65 11.46 -15.27
N MET A 35 -4.36 12.68 -14.83
CA MET A 35 -4.25 13.03 -13.41
C MET A 35 -5.57 12.77 -12.67
N ARG A 36 -6.70 13.23 -13.22
CA ARG A 36 -8.03 12.98 -12.63
C ARG A 36 -8.38 11.49 -12.57
N ARG A 37 -8.03 10.70 -13.59
CA ARG A 37 -8.24 9.24 -13.57
C ARG A 37 -7.38 8.54 -12.51
N LYS A 38 -6.12 8.96 -12.33
CA LYS A 38 -5.25 8.44 -11.26
C LYS A 38 -5.78 8.80 -9.87
N GLU A 39 -6.27 10.02 -9.68
CA GLU A 39 -6.86 10.47 -8.43
C GLU A 39 -8.12 9.66 -8.08
N GLN A 40 -9.02 9.46 -9.06
CA GLN A 40 -10.22 8.65 -8.89
C GLN A 40 -9.89 7.19 -8.55
N ALA A 41 -8.92 6.59 -9.24
CA ALA A 41 -8.49 5.23 -8.96
C ALA A 41 -7.92 5.09 -7.54
N LYS A 42 -7.15 6.08 -7.10
CA LYS A 42 -6.59 6.12 -5.75
C LYS A 42 -7.68 6.29 -4.68
N GLN A 43 -8.66 7.16 -4.91
CA GLN A 43 -9.79 7.36 -3.99
C GLN A 43 -10.59 6.06 -3.79
N VAL A 44 -10.87 5.32 -4.86
CA VAL A 44 -11.56 4.03 -4.76
C VAL A 44 -10.73 3.00 -3.97
N GLU A 45 -9.41 2.97 -4.16
CA GLU A 45 -8.52 2.10 -3.38
C GLU A 45 -8.48 2.50 -1.89
N ASP A 46 -8.43 3.81 -1.60
CA ASP A 46 -8.44 4.34 -0.24
C ASP A 46 -9.77 4.04 0.47
N ASP A 47 -10.91 4.18 -0.21
CA ASP A 47 -12.23 3.83 0.34
C ASP A 47 -12.33 2.32 0.66
N GLN A 48 -11.84 1.47 -0.23
CA GLN A 48 -11.77 0.02 0.00
C GLN A 48 -10.85 -0.32 1.17
N ARG A 49 -9.71 0.38 1.28
CA ARG A 49 -8.77 0.22 2.39
C ARG A 49 -9.42 0.58 3.72
N LEU A 50 -10.11 1.71 3.79
CA LEU A 50 -10.81 2.16 4.98
C LEU A 50 -11.92 1.19 5.40
N ALA A 51 -12.61 0.56 4.45
CA ALA A 51 -13.66 -0.41 4.77
C ALA A 51 -13.14 -1.69 5.46
N ILE A 52 -11.89 -2.07 5.22
CA ILE A 52 -11.31 -3.33 5.73
C ILE A 52 -10.23 -3.13 6.80
N VAL A 53 -9.84 -1.88 7.11
CA VAL A 53 -8.72 -1.59 8.02
C VAL A 53 -8.94 -2.18 9.41
N ASP A 54 -10.13 -1.99 9.99
CA ASP A 54 -10.45 -2.49 11.33
C ASP A 54 -10.40 -4.01 11.40
N GLN A 55 -10.85 -4.69 10.34
CA GLN A 55 -10.77 -6.15 10.26
C GLN A 55 -9.32 -6.63 10.18
N VAL A 56 -8.51 -6.01 9.31
CA VAL A 56 -7.10 -6.32 9.15
C VAL A 56 -6.33 -6.09 10.45
N ASP A 57 -6.59 -4.98 11.12
CA ASP A 57 -5.94 -4.63 12.38
C ASP A 57 -6.33 -5.60 13.49
N ALA A 58 -7.60 -6.01 13.57
CA ALA A 58 -8.04 -7.02 14.54
C ALA A 58 -7.41 -8.41 14.28
N GLU A 59 -7.24 -8.81 13.02
CA GLU A 59 -6.52 -10.04 12.65
C GLU A 59 -5.04 -9.96 13.02
N LEU A 60 -4.38 -8.84 12.72
CA LEU A 60 -2.98 -8.60 13.05
C LEU A 60 -2.75 -8.56 14.57
N ALA A 61 -3.62 -7.89 15.32
CA ALA A 61 -3.56 -7.84 16.78
C ALA A 61 -3.66 -9.25 17.37
N ARG A 62 -4.63 -10.05 16.91
CA ARG A 62 -4.77 -11.46 17.32
C ARG A 62 -3.56 -12.30 16.93
N TRP A 63 -3.00 -12.08 15.75
CA TRP A 63 -1.80 -12.79 15.33
C TRP A 63 -0.58 -12.41 16.16
N LYS A 64 -0.39 -11.16 16.56
CA LYS A 64 0.77 -10.73 17.35
C LYS A 64 0.64 -11.04 18.85
N ALA A 65 -0.59 -11.13 19.36
CA ALA A 65 -0.89 -11.22 20.78
C ALA A 65 -0.01 -12.26 21.51
N GLY A 66 0.79 -11.78 22.46
CA GLY A 66 1.63 -12.59 23.33
C GLY A 66 2.92 -13.12 22.70
N LYS A 67 3.24 -12.72 21.46
CA LYS A 67 4.48 -13.09 20.75
C LYS A 67 5.08 -11.94 19.95
N GLU A 68 4.76 -10.71 20.30
CA GLU A 68 5.15 -9.47 19.61
C GLU A 68 6.66 -9.38 19.40
N GLN A 69 7.45 -9.82 20.39
CA GLN A 69 8.92 -9.79 20.37
C GLN A 69 9.54 -11.18 20.10
N ASN A 70 8.72 -12.20 19.86
CA ASN A 70 9.20 -13.57 19.60
C ASN A 70 9.23 -13.83 18.09
N LEU A 71 10.37 -13.50 17.49
CA LEU A 71 10.58 -13.67 16.05
C LEU A 71 10.28 -15.10 15.56
N ARG A 72 10.67 -16.12 16.32
CA ARG A 72 10.50 -17.53 15.93
C ARG A 72 9.02 -17.91 15.87
N ALA A 73 8.25 -17.46 16.86
CA ALA A 73 6.80 -17.66 16.91
C ALA A 73 6.07 -16.87 15.81
N LEU A 74 6.51 -15.65 15.51
CA LEU A 74 5.95 -14.86 14.41
C LEU A 74 6.24 -15.53 13.05
N LEU A 75 7.49 -15.89 12.76
CA LEU A 75 7.88 -16.55 11.52
C LEU A 75 7.12 -17.86 11.27
N SER A 76 7.00 -18.72 12.29
CA SER A 76 6.28 -19.99 12.19
C SER A 76 4.79 -19.84 11.88
N SER A 77 4.20 -18.67 12.17
CA SER A 77 2.76 -18.42 12.03
C SER A 77 2.37 -17.39 10.97
N VAL A 78 3.31 -16.90 10.14
CA VAL A 78 2.99 -15.96 9.04
C VAL A 78 1.96 -16.54 8.06
N HIS A 79 2.03 -17.84 7.81
CA HIS A 79 1.11 -18.56 6.90
C HIS A 79 -0.37 -18.46 7.31
N MET A 80 -0.66 -18.17 8.59
CA MET A 80 -2.03 -17.98 9.09
C MET A 80 -2.68 -16.69 8.58
N LEU A 81 -1.87 -15.65 8.35
CA LEU A 81 -2.33 -14.38 7.79
C LEU A 81 -2.20 -14.34 6.27
N LEU A 82 -1.15 -14.98 5.74
CA LEU A 82 -0.78 -14.93 4.34
C LEU A 82 -0.61 -16.36 3.81
N PRO A 83 -1.67 -16.96 3.23
CA PRO A 83 -1.65 -18.35 2.74
C PRO A 83 -0.59 -18.63 1.65
N ALA A 84 -0.07 -17.58 1.00
CA ALA A 84 1.03 -17.69 0.04
C ALA A 84 2.37 -18.13 0.68
N PHE A 85 2.48 -18.08 2.01
CA PHE A 85 3.64 -18.58 2.73
C PHE A 85 3.43 -20.03 3.16
N PRO A 86 4.39 -20.93 2.87
CA PRO A 86 4.32 -22.28 3.42
C PRO A 86 4.46 -22.24 4.94
N PRO A 87 3.84 -23.19 5.67
CA PRO A 87 4.09 -23.35 7.10
C PRO A 87 5.58 -23.54 7.37
N ILE A 88 6.14 -22.73 8.27
CA ILE A 88 7.54 -22.84 8.68
C ILE A 88 7.57 -23.68 9.96
N GLY A 89 8.20 -24.85 9.88
CA GLY A 89 8.28 -25.76 11.02
C GLY A 89 9.19 -25.20 12.12
N MET A 90 8.90 -25.52 13.39
CA MET A 90 9.72 -25.06 14.52
C MET A 90 11.19 -25.47 14.36
N HIS A 91 11.45 -26.65 13.78
CA HIS A 91 12.81 -27.14 13.48
C HIS A 91 13.63 -26.23 12.56
N GLU A 92 12.99 -25.42 11.70
CA GLU A 92 13.66 -24.44 10.85
C GLU A 92 14.03 -23.15 11.60
N VAL A 93 13.52 -22.96 12.81
CA VAL A 93 13.70 -21.74 13.62
C VAL A 93 14.26 -22.01 15.02
N ILE A 94 14.89 -23.17 15.24
CA ILE A 94 15.61 -23.49 16.50
C ILE A 94 17.03 -22.89 16.53
N GLU A 95 17.76 -22.94 15.41
CA GLU A 95 19.12 -22.42 15.35
C GLU A 95 19.12 -20.98 14.83
N SER A 96 19.88 -20.10 15.46
CA SER A 96 19.94 -18.67 15.11
C SER A 96 20.35 -18.43 13.65
N ALA A 97 21.27 -19.25 13.13
CA ALA A 97 21.67 -19.22 11.72
C ALA A 97 20.53 -19.60 10.76
N LYS A 98 19.61 -20.49 11.17
CA LYS A 98 18.43 -20.85 10.38
C LYS A 98 17.36 -19.76 10.48
N VAL A 99 17.12 -19.21 11.68
CA VAL A 99 16.20 -18.08 11.90
C VAL A 99 16.54 -16.91 10.97
N LYS A 100 17.82 -16.51 10.88
CA LYS A 100 18.27 -15.46 9.96
C LYS A 100 17.90 -15.76 8.51
N ARG A 101 18.16 -16.98 8.02
CA ARG A 101 17.85 -17.38 6.64
C ARG A 101 16.36 -17.34 6.36
N VAL A 102 15.55 -17.87 7.27
CA VAL A 102 14.09 -17.87 7.18
C VAL A 102 13.54 -16.44 7.20
N TYR A 103 14.05 -15.60 8.11
CA TYR A 103 13.68 -14.19 8.19
C TYR A 103 13.94 -13.45 6.87
N MET A 104 15.15 -13.55 6.33
CA MET A 104 15.53 -12.84 5.10
C MET A 104 14.66 -13.25 3.90
N ARG A 105 14.39 -14.55 3.72
CA ARG A 105 13.49 -15.01 2.64
C ARG A 105 12.05 -14.55 2.84
N THR A 106 11.58 -14.46 4.08
CA THR A 106 10.20 -14.03 4.41
C THR A 106 10.03 -12.53 4.14
N ILE A 107 10.93 -11.70 4.67
CA ILE A 107 10.92 -10.25 4.45
C ILE A 107 11.02 -9.90 2.95
N ALA A 108 11.86 -10.61 2.20
CA ALA A 108 11.98 -10.41 0.75
C ALA A 108 10.66 -10.63 0.01
N LYS A 109 9.84 -11.60 0.44
CA LYS A 109 8.52 -11.88 -0.16
C LYS A 109 7.43 -10.93 0.31
N LEU A 110 7.52 -10.40 1.53
CA LEU A 110 6.57 -9.43 2.09
C LEU A 110 6.77 -8.01 1.57
N HIS A 111 7.89 -7.74 0.88
CA HIS A 111 8.19 -6.42 0.36
C HIS A 111 7.14 -5.98 -0.68
N PRO A 112 6.63 -4.74 -0.63
CA PRO A 112 5.56 -4.27 -1.53
C PRO A 112 5.94 -4.34 -3.02
N ASP A 113 7.22 -4.22 -3.37
CA ASP A 113 7.72 -4.41 -4.75
C ASP A 113 7.49 -5.83 -5.30
N LYS A 114 7.41 -6.84 -4.42
CA LYS A 114 7.19 -8.23 -4.83
C LYS A 114 5.72 -8.60 -4.93
N LEU A 115 4.82 -7.71 -4.49
CA LEU A 115 3.39 -7.90 -4.64
C LEU A 115 2.97 -7.45 -6.04
N SER A 116 2.34 -8.35 -6.79
CA SER A 116 1.74 -8.03 -8.08
C SER A 116 0.70 -6.91 -7.95
N LYS A 117 0.49 -6.12 -9.00
CA LYS A 117 -0.51 -5.03 -9.01
C LYS A 117 -1.92 -5.54 -8.71
N GLU A 118 -2.23 -6.76 -9.15
CA GLU A 118 -3.49 -7.47 -8.92
C GLU A 118 -3.62 -8.09 -7.52
N THR A 119 -2.62 -7.93 -6.65
CA THR A 119 -2.72 -8.43 -5.27
C THR A 119 -3.81 -7.67 -4.52
N ASP A 120 -4.65 -8.44 -3.82
CA ASP A 120 -5.73 -7.93 -2.98
C ASP A 120 -5.24 -6.87 -1.97
N ILE A 121 -6.07 -5.86 -1.72
CA ILE A 121 -5.76 -4.74 -0.82
C ILE A 121 -5.52 -5.26 0.58
N ARG A 122 -6.33 -6.22 1.07
CA ARG A 122 -6.12 -6.88 2.37
C ARG A 122 -4.72 -7.47 2.46
N THR A 123 -4.31 -8.22 1.44
CA THR A 123 -2.99 -8.88 1.39
C THR A 123 -1.87 -7.87 1.40
N LYS A 124 -2.00 -6.75 0.68
CA LYS A 124 -1.01 -5.63 0.71
C LYS A 124 -0.90 -5.02 2.10
N MET A 125 -2.02 -4.73 2.76
CA MET A 125 -2.05 -4.16 4.11
C MET A 125 -1.44 -5.12 5.14
N VAL A 126 -1.88 -6.37 5.15
CA VAL A 126 -1.36 -7.41 6.04
C VAL A 126 0.13 -7.62 5.81
N SER A 127 0.59 -7.68 4.56
CA SER A 127 2.02 -7.86 4.25
C SER A 127 2.88 -6.72 4.80
N ALA A 128 2.42 -5.46 4.67
CA ALA A 128 3.13 -4.31 5.21
C ALA A 128 3.21 -4.35 6.74
N SER A 129 2.12 -4.68 7.42
CA SER A 129 2.08 -4.77 8.89
C SER A 129 2.90 -5.95 9.43
N VAL A 130 2.86 -7.11 8.77
CA VAL A 130 3.69 -8.26 9.10
C VAL A 130 5.16 -7.94 8.87
N PHE A 131 5.52 -7.26 7.77
CA PHE A 131 6.89 -6.82 7.50
C PHE A 131 7.42 -5.94 8.63
N SER A 132 6.67 -4.92 9.06
CA SER A 132 7.07 -4.05 10.18
C SER A 132 7.26 -4.85 11.47
N SER A 133 6.30 -5.71 11.81
CA SER A 133 6.33 -6.51 13.04
C SER A 133 7.50 -7.50 13.07
N LEU A 134 7.85 -8.09 11.93
CA LEU A 134 9.00 -8.99 11.83
C LEU A 134 10.33 -8.25 11.95
N ASN A 135 10.44 -7.02 11.45
CA ASN A 135 11.66 -6.21 11.63
C ASN A 135 11.88 -5.84 13.10
N GLU A 136 10.82 -5.43 13.80
CA GLU A 136 10.87 -5.15 15.23
C GLU A 136 11.33 -6.39 16.03
N ALA A 137 10.70 -7.54 15.79
CA ALA A 137 11.08 -8.78 16.43
C ALA A 137 12.49 -9.26 16.04
N TRP A 138 12.97 -8.94 14.83
CA TRP A 138 14.35 -9.23 14.40
C TRP A 138 15.37 -8.41 15.17
N ASP A 139 15.07 -7.15 15.47
CA ASP A 139 15.92 -6.31 16.30
C ASP A 139 15.99 -6.84 17.74
N ALA A 140 14.86 -7.22 18.33
CA ALA A 140 14.82 -7.87 19.64
C ALA A 140 15.58 -9.21 19.67
N PHE A 141 15.42 -10.04 18.62
CA PHE A 141 16.16 -11.29 18.48
C PHE A 141 17.68 -11.05 18.44
N LYS A 142 18.16 -10.08 17.64
CA LYS A 142 19.59 -9.73 17.62
C LYS A 142 20.09 -9.23 18.97
N ALA A 143 19.27 -8.50 19.72
CA ALA A 143 19.64 -8.04 21.06
C ALA A 143 19.81 -9.21 22.03
N GLN A 144 18.89 -10.18 22.02
CA GLN A 144 18.95 -11.39 22.83
C GLN A 144 20.19 -12.25 22.53
N GLU A 145 20.55 -12.39 21.26
CA GLU A 145 21.73 -13.15 20.81
C GLU A 145 23.06 -12.47 21.17
N ARG A 146 23.06 -11.17 21.45
CA ARG A 146 24.27 -10.45 21.93
C ARG A 146 24.48 -10.62 23.43
N THR A 147 23.41 -10.88 24.17
CA THR A 147 23.43 -11.01 25.63
C THR A 147 23.47 -12.45 26.12
N SER A 148 23.27 -13.43 25.23
CA SER A 148 23.33 -14.87 25.50
C SER A 148 24.72 -15.43 25.17
#